data_AF-A0A961R774-F1
#
_entry.id   AF-A0A961R774-F1
#
_cell.length_a   1.000
_cell.length_b   1.000
_cell.length_c   1.000
_cell.angle_alpha   90.00
_cell.angle_beta   90.00
_cell.angle_gamma   90.00
#
_symmetry.space_group_name_H-M   'P 1'
#
loop_
_entity.id
_entity.type
_entity.pdbx_description
1 polymer ?
#
loop_
_entity_poly.entity_id
_entity_poly.type
_entity_poly.pdbx_seq_one_letter_code
_entity_poly.pdbx_strand_id
1 'polypeptide(L)' 'MGKQTITLETPMDVVMSRHPEVLPVLLALRIHCVGCPLSAFHSVSDAALEHSRDPEEFHASLMSAIAAAGSR' A
#
# COMPACT_ATOMS: atom_id res chain seq x y z
N MET A 1 12.81 -13.32 -10.14
CA MET A 1 12.08 -12.85 -8.94
C MET A 1 10.62 -12.76 -9.32
N GLY A 2 9.75 -13.64 -8.78
CA GLY A 2 8.33 -13.65 -9.14
C GLY A 2 7.68 -12.32 -8.78
N LYS A 3 6.82 -11.79 -9.67
CA LYS A 3 5.98 -10.62 -9.38
C LYS A 3 5.27 -10.87 -8.05
N GLN A 4 5.64 -10.15 -6.99
CA GLN A 4 4.93 -10.25 -5.74
C GLN A 4 3.65 -9.45 -5.86
N THR A 5 2.52 -10.14 -5.78
CA THR A 5 1.18 -9.54 -5.86
C THR A 5 0.71 -9.24 -4.44
N ILE A 6 0.43 -7.97 -4.15
CA ILE A 6 -0.27 -7.55 -2.93
C ILE A 6 -1.78 -7.66 -3.15
N THR A 7 -2.54 -7.94 -2.09
CA THR A 7 -4.01 -8.03 -2.08
C THR A 7 -4.61 -7.05 -1.08
N LEU A 8 -5.93 -6.87 -1.08
CA LEU A 8 -6.64 -6.04 -0.09
C LEU A 8 -6.41 -6.49 1.35
N GLU A 9 -6.28 -7.79 1.58
CA GLU A 9 -6.02 -8.37 2.89
C GLU A 9 -4.54 -8.31 3.30
N THR A 10 -3.66 -7.84 2.42
CA THR A 10 -2.23 -7.77 2.73
C THR A 10 -1.98 -6.69 3.79
N PRO A 11 -1.28 -7.01 4.88
CA PRO A 11 -0.90 -6.01 5.88
C PRO A 11 -0.03 -4.89 5.29
N MET A 12 -0.28 -3.65 5.72
CA MET A 12 0.44 -2.48 5.21
C MET A 12 1.94 -2.53 5.52
N ASP A 13 2.36 -3.15 6.63
CA ASP A 13 3.78 -3.37 6.94
C ASP A 13 4.46 -4.30 5.91
N VAL A 14 3.77 -5.37 5.49
CA VAL A 14 4.23 -6.28 4.44
C VAL A 14 4.31 -5.55 3.10
N VAL A 15 3.33 -4.71 2.77
CA VAL A 15 3.35 -3.89 1.55
C VAL A 15 4.56 -2.96 1.56
N MET A 16 4.75 -2.17 2.61
CA MET A 16 5.85 -1.20 2.70
C MET A 16 7.24 -1.85 2.75
N SER A 17 7.35 -3.02 3.40
CA SER A 17 8.61 -3.79 3.50
C SER A 17 9.02 -4.39 2.16
N ARG A 18 8.06 -4.91 1.38
CA ARG A 18 8.32 -5.53 0.08
C ARG A 18 8.39 -4.52 -1.06
N HIS A 19 7.67 -3.41 -0.93
CA HIS A 19 7.45 -2.42 -1.99
C HIS A 19 7.67 -1.00 -1.47
N PRO A 20 8.90 -0.61 -1.07
CA PRO A 20 9.18 0.75 -0.59
C PRO A 20 8.85 1.83 -1.63
N GLU A 21 8.78 1.48 -2.92
CA GLU A 21 8.34 2.36 -4.01
C GLU A 21 6.89 2.88 -3.88
N VAL A 22 6.06 2.26 -3.04
CA VAL A 22 4.69 2.73 -2.79
C VAL A 22 4.63 3.92 -1.81
N LEU A 23 5.73 4.20 -1.11
CA LEU A 23 5.77 5.24 -0.08
C LEU A 23 5.35 6.64 -0.61
N PRO A 24 5.80 7.10 -1.80
CA PRO A 24 5.34 8.37 -2.36
C PRO A 24 3.83 8.40 -2.63
N VAL A 25 3.21 7.25 -2.97
CA VAL A 25 1.75 7.14 -3.17
C VAL A 25 1.05 7.31 -1.83
N LEU A 26 1.50 6.61 -0.79
CA LEU A 26 0.93 6.74 0.57
C LEU A 26 1.01 8.18 1.08
N LEU A 27 2.15 8.84 0.88
CA LEU A 27 2.36 10.24 1.25
C LEU A 27 1.45 11.19 0.46
N ALA A 28 1.32 11.00 -0.87
CA ALA A 28 0.45 11.80 -1.72
C ALA A 28 -1.03 11.64 -1.33
N LEU A 29 -1.42 10.43 -0.92
CA LEU A 29 -2.76 10.11 -0.47
C LEU A 29 -3.03 10.51 0.99
N ARG A 30 -2.03 11.08 1.69
CA ARG A 30 -2.05 11.45 3.11
C ARG A 30 -2.43 10.31 4.06
N ILE A 31 -2.06 9.08 3.69
CA ILE A 31 -2.17 7.92 4.58
C ILE A 31 -1.05 8.02 5.62
N HIS A 32 -1.39 8.58 6.79
CA HIS A 32 -0.44 8.87 7.88
C HIS A 32 -0.07 7.64 8.72
N CYS A 33 -0.59 6.45 8.39
CA CYS A 33 -0.15 5.20 9.01
C CYS A 33 1.34 4.89 8.75
N VAL A 34 2.01 5.61 7.85
CA VAL A 34 3.46 5.53 7.64
C VAL A 34 4.19 5.97 8.91
N GLY A 35 4.60 4.99 9.73
CA GLY A 35 5.31 5.22 11.00
C GLY A 35 4.44 5.08 12.26
N CYS A 36 3.15 4.75 12.14
CA CYS A 36 2.33 4.36 13.30
C CYS A 36 2.62 2.90 13.65
N PRO A 37 2.96 2.54 14.91
CA PRO A 37 3.26 1.15 15.29
C PRO A 37 2.06 0.20 15.11
N LEU A 38 0.86 0.74 14.88
CA LEU A 38 -0.34 -0.02 14.58
C LEU A 38 -0.49 -0.41 13.10
N SER A 39 0.36 0.09 12.20
CA SER A 39 0.26 -0.18 10.75
C SER A 39 0.42 -1.66 10.38
N ALA A 40 1.01 -2.47 11.26
CA ALA A 40 1.11 -3.92 11.08
C ALA A 40 -0.24 -4.66 11.24
N PHE A 41 -1.25 -3.99 11.80
CA PHE A 41 -2.58 -4.57 12.01
C PHE A 41 -3.61 -4.14 10.98
N HIS A 42 -3.30 -3.16 10.13
CA HIS A 42 -4.20 -2.71 9.07
C HIS A 42 -3.84 -3.41 7.76
N SER A 43 -4.83 -4.07 7.17
CA SER A 43 -4.77 -4.51 5.79
C SER A 43 -4.83 -3.31 4.83
N VAL A 44 -4.58 -3.54 3.54
CA VAL A 44 -4.74 -2.49 2.50
C VAL A 44 -6.19 -1.98 2.49
N SER A 45 -7.19 -2.84 2.66
CA SER A 45 -8.60 -2.42 2.74
C SER A 45 -8.88 -1.61 4.00
N ASP A 46 -8.39 -2.05 5.18
CA ASP A 46 -8.56 -1.29 6.42
C ASP A 46 -7.96 0.11 6.31
N ALA A 47 -6.73 0.21 5.77
CA ALA A 47 -6.06 1.49 5.56
C ALA A 47 -6.83 2.40 4.59
N ALA A 48 -7.44 1.84 3.54
CA ALA A 48 -8.30 2.62 2.65
C ALA A 48 -9.54 3.15 3.39
N LEU A 49 -10.25 2.26 4.10
CA LEU A 49 -11.49 2.59 4.80
C LEU A 49 -11.27 3.61 5.94
N GLU A 50 -10.21 3.45 6.74
CA GLU A 50 -9.85 4.38 7.81
C GLU A 50 -9.58 5.80 7.27
N HIS A 51 -9.09 5.88 6.04
CA HIS A 51 -8.84 7.13 5.33
C HIS A 51 -9.98 7.55 4.38
N SER A 52 -11.17 6.95 4.51
CA SER A 52 -12.37 7.24 3.69
C SER A 52 -12.11 7.14 2.19
N ARG A 53 -11.33 6.15 1.78
CA ARG A 53 -11.01 5.85 0.38
C ARG A 53 -11.66 4.54 -0.04
N ASP A 54 -11.90 4.44 -1.34
CA ASP A 54 -12.29 3.17 -1.94
C ASP A 54 -11.11 2.18 -1.89
N PRO A 55 -11.30 0.96 -1.34
CA PRO A 55 -10.24 -0.05 -1.23
C PRO A 55 -9.66 -0.47 -2.59
N GLU A 56 -10.49 -0.60 -3.62
CA GLU A 56 -10.06 -1.04 -4.94
C GLU A 56 -9.26 0.04 -5.66
N GLU A 57 -9.69 1.30 -5.61
CA GLU A 57 -8.93 2.44 -6.14
C GLU A 57 -7.58 2.61 -5.44
N PHE A 58 -7.56 2.41 -4.13
CA PHE A 58 -6.33 2.47 -3.35
C PHE A 58 -5.37 1.34 -3.75
N HIS A 59 -5.85 0.10 -3.82
CA HIS A 59 -5.07 -1.05 -4.25
C HIS A 59 -4.51 -0.87 -5.66
N ALA A 60 -5.32 -0.40 -6.60
CA ALA A 60 -4.90 -0.11 -7.97
C ALA A 60 -3.76 0.92 -8.01
N SER A 61 -3.82 1.96 -7.16
CA SER A 61 -2.77 2.97 -7.05
C SER A 61 -1.44 2.38 -6.56
N LEU A 62 -1.48 1.48 -5.57
CA LEU A 62 -0.29 0.76 -5.08
C LEU A 62 0.29 -0.15 -6.16
N MET A 63 -0.57 -0.94 -6.83
CA MET A 63 -0.16 -1.84 -7.91
C MET A 63 0.47 -1.07 -9.09
N SER A 64 -0.06 0.10 -9.42
CA SER A 64 0.50 0.99 -10.46
C SER A 64 1.93 1.42 -10.12
N ALA A 65 2.18 1.81 -8.87
CA ALA A 65 3.50 2.22 -8.41
C ALA A 65 4.51 1.05 -8.43
N ILE A 66 4.10 -0.13 -7.98
CA ILE A 66 4.90 -1.36 -8.03
C ILE A 66 5.27 -1.71 -9.48
N ALA A 67 4.30 -1.66 -10.39
CA ALA A 67 4.54 -1.91 -11.82
C ALA A 67 5.51 -0.89 -12.43
N ALA A 68 5.37 0.39 -12.08
CA ALA A 68 6.23 1.47 -12.56
C ALA A 68 7.68 1.39 -12.00
N ALA A 69 7.89 0.75 -10.85
CA ALA A 69 9.22 0.47 -10.32
C ALA A 69 9.87 -0.75 -10.98
N GLY A 70 9.11 -1.83 -11.22
CA GLY A 70 9.60 -3.05 -11.88
C GLY A 70 9.84 -2.93 -13.39
N SER A 71 9.46 -1.80 -14.01
CA SER A 71 9.73 -1.48 -15.41
C SER A 71 11.02 -0.68 -15.62
N ARG A 72 11.83 -0.48 -14.57
CA ARG A 72 13.10 0.25 -14.60
C ARG A 72 14.30 -0.67 -14.50
#